data_AF-A0A0M0JKG1-F1
#
_entry.id   AF-A0A0M0JKG1-F1
#
_cell.length_a   1.000
_cell.length_b   1.000
_cell.length_c   1.000
_cell.angle_alpha   90.00
_cell.angle_beta   90.00
_cell.angle_gamma   90.00
#
_symmetry.space_group_name_H-M   'P 1'
#
loop_
_entity.id
_entity.type
_entity.pdbx_description
1 polymer ?
#
loop_
_entity_poly.entity_id
_entity_poly.type
_entity_poly.pdbx_seq_one_letter_code
_entity_poly.pdbx_strand_id
1 'polypeptide(L)'
;MLRGLQEVERDLRDLGIPFKVLSGNPVDEVPSFLRRHEGCALVTDFSPLRTGRAWKSAVGEKLSSTPFYEVDAHNIVPVWVASDKQEVGARTIRKKINEKLPMWLKDFPPLEPQPIEPPLHAQAVAAPLPAEDTSGIISPVPPAPSSTSDRTSVLDEGTLMALSAQLEAAVVASPLDLATAERVLGQLEGVRIDRALLKATGVGKAANELAKAKCDLSTRARPSGSARSLALPRHPSASLLGECVAPTDWTALEKSLVIDRNVKQVDWLLPGPAAAREAVHAFCASRLALFADKRNDPNVHAHSDLSPYLHFGQLSAQRMALMVQAAVAAKPQAALQAGLESFLEESIVRRELSDNFCFYNPNYDNLNGAAGWARESLELHAADKREHVYTLKQLEEAQTHEDIWNAAQRQMARTGKMHGFMRMYWAQEDSPALIASD
;
A
#
# COMPACT_ATOMS: atom_id res chain seq x y z
N MET A 1 1.11 3.24 9.24
CA MET A 1 2.31 3.54 8.42
C MET A 1 3.44 2.52 8.59
N LEU A 2 4.17 2.48 9.72
CA LEU A 2 5.40 1.66 9.87
C LEU A 2 5.24 0.18 9.50
N ARG A 3 4.17 -0.48 9.97
CA ARG A 3 3.88 -1.89 9.60
C ARG A 3 3.67 -2.10 8.10
N GLY A 4 3.17 -1.10 7.38
CA GLY A 4 3.10 -1.16 5.92
C GLY A 4 4.46 -0.98 5.26
N LEU A 5 5.34 -0.15 5.83
CA LEU A 5 6.72 -0.01 5.35
C LEU A 5 7.56 -1.27 5.58
N GLN A 6 7.28 -2.03 6.66
CA GLN A 6 7.86 -3.37 6.87
C GLN A 6 7.55 -4.32 5.71
N GLU A 7 6.31 -4.28 5.22
CA GLU A 7 5.89 -5.06 4.06
C GLU A 7 6.65 -4.61 2.80
N VAL A 8 6.74 -3.29 2.57
CA VAL A 8 7.48 -2.71 1.44
C VAL A 8 8.96 -3.06 1.47
N GLU A 9 9.62 -3.02 2.63
CA GLU A 9 11.04 -3.41 2.75
C GLU A 9 11.26 -4.86 2.30
N ARG A 10 10.36 -5.77 2.67
CA ARG A 10 10.44 -7.17 2.24
C ARG A 10 10.21 -7.28 0.73
N ASP A 11 9.15 -6.66 0.21
CA ASP A 11 8.80 -6.76 -1.22
C ASP A 11 9.91 -6.15 -2.11
N LEU A 12 10.55 -5.05 -1.68
CA LEU A 12 11.69 -4.46 -2.38
C LEU A 12 12.95 -5.34 -2.30
N ARG A 13 13.18 -6.00 -1.16
CA ARG A 13 14.29 -6.95 -1.01
C ARG A 13 14.18 -8.12 -1.99
N ASP A 14 12.98 -8.64 -2.20
CA ASP A 14 12.72 -9.74 -3.16
C ASP A 14 13.00 -9.31 -4.61
N LEU A 15 12.93 -8.00 -4.89
CA LEU A 15 13.28 -7.40 -6.18
C LEU A 15 14.73 -6.91 -6.25
N GLY A 16 15.55 -7.15 -5.21
CA GLY A 16 16.91 -6.63 -5.15
C GLY A 16 16.98 -5.09 -5.12
N ILE A 17 15.96 -4.42 -4.60
CA ILE A 17 15.94 -2.96 -4.46
C ILE A 17 16.28 -2.61 -3.01
N PRO A 18 17.40 -1.90 -2.74
CA PRO A 18 17.77 -1.51 -1.39
C PRO A 18 16.74 -0.56 -0.77
N PHE A 19 16.36 -0.83 0.46
CA PHE A 19 15.45 0.01 1.24
C PHE A 19 16.15 0.55 2.48
N LYS A 20 16.05 1.86 2.72
CA LYS A 20 16.64 2.52 3.88
C LYS A 20 15.68 3.52 4.49
N VAL A 21 15.47 3.42 5.80
CA VAL A 21 14.81 4.47 6.57
C VAL A 21 15.87 5.41 7.14
N LEU A 22 15.71 6.71 6.88
CA LEU A 22 16.49 7.78 7.50
C LEU A 22 15.65 8.43 8.60
N SER A 23 16.25 8.67 9.76
CA SER A 23 15.60 9.34 10.89
C SER A 23 16.23 10.71 11.08
N GLY A 24 15.43 11.77 10.96
CA GLY A 24 15.91 13.14 11.08
C GLY A 24 15.15 14.11 10.19
N ASN A 25 15.70 15.32 10.02
CA ASN A 25 15.14 16.31 9.13
C ASN A 25 15.42 15.93 7.66
N PRO A 26 14.40 15.72 6.80
CA PRO A 26 14.61 15.32 5.41
C PRO A 26 15.47 16.33 4.62
N VAL A 27 15.42 17.62 4.99
CA VAL A 27 16.22 18.69 4.36
C VAL A 27 17.72 18.51 4.59
N ASP A 28 18.13 17.77 5.62
CA ASP A 28 19.53 17.50 5.95
C ASP A 28 19.93 16.07 5.58
N GLU A 29 19.08 15.11 5.94
CA GLU A 29 19.34 13.68 5.79
C GLU A 29 19.38 13.24 4.32
N VAL A 30 18.40 13.67 3.50
CA VAL A 30 18.31 13.21 2.10
C VAL A 30 19.51 13.69 1.27
N PRO A 31 19.91 14.98 1.29
CA PRO A 31 21.10 15.40 0.56
C PRO A 31 22.40 14.77 1.08
N SER A 32 22.51 14.56 2.39
CA SER A 32 23.70 13.96 3.00
C SER A 32 23.83 12.48 2.63
N PHE A 33 22.72 11.76 2.62
CA PHE A 33 22.65 10.38 2.14
C PHE A 33 23.03 10.28 0.66
N LEU A 34 22.46 11.14 -0.18
CA LEU A 34 22.76 11.15 -1.61
C LEU A 34 24.24 11.40 -1.90
N ARG A 35 24.87 12.37 -1.21
CA ARG A 35 26.32 12.63 -1.34
C ARG A 35 27.18 11.46 -0.88
N ARG A 36 26.82 10.81 0.23
CA ARG A 36 27.56 9.66 0.79
C ARG A 36 27.57 8.46 -0.15
N HIS A 37 26.48 8.26 -0.89
CA HIS A 37 26.31 7.13 -1.80
C HIS A 37 26.46 7.49 -3.28
N GLU A 38 27.04 8.66 -3.58
CA GLU A 38 27.29 9.12 -4.96
C GLU A 38 26.04 9.07 -5.85
N GLY A 39 24.88 9.39 -5.27
CA GLY A 39 23.60 9.33 -5.98
C GLY A 39 23.53 10.34 -7.12
N CYS A 40 23.24 9.85 -8.32
CA CYS A 40 23.26 10.64 -9.55
C CYS A 40 21.97 11.41 -9.85
N ALA A 41 20.86 11.03 -9.20
CA ALA A 41 19.56 11.70 -9.32
C ALA A 41 18.72 11.44 -8.07
N LEU A 42 17.79 12.34 -7.79
CA LEU A 42 16.75 12.16 -6.79
C LEU A 42 15.38 12.14 -7.48
N VAL A 43 14.54 11.18 -7.12
CA VAL A 43 13.13 11.12 -7.55
C VAL A 43 12.26 11.07 -6.31
N THR A 44 11.20 11.88 -6.26
CA THR A 44 10.24 11.93 -5.16
C THR A 44 8.80 11.91 -5.68
N ASP A 45 7.86 11.57 -4.81
CA ASP A 45 6.44 11.66 -5.11
C ASP A 45 5.90 13.08 -4.92
N PHE A 46 4.72 13.30 -5.50
CA PHE A 46 3.97 14.53 -5.36
C PHE A 46 3.19 14.58 -4.04
N SER A 47 3.12 15.77 -3.45
CA SER A 47 2.14 16.11 -2.42
C SER A 47 1.86 17.61 -2.49
N PRO A 48 0.59 18.06 -2.47
CA PRO A 48 0.26 19.48 -2.53
C PRO A 48 0.50 20.21 -1.21
N LEU A 49 0.73 19.48 -0.11
CA LEU A 49 0.76 20.04 1.23
C LEU A 49 2.00 20.91 1.47
N ARG A 50 1.80 22.02 2.18
CA ARG A 50 2.81 23.07 2.44
C ARG A 50 4.11 22.51 2.98
N THR A 51 4.06 21.62 3.98
CA THR A 51 5.25 21.03 4.60
C THR A 51 6.07 20.20 3.62
N GLY A 52 5.43 19.30 2.85
CA GLY A 52 6.12 18.47 1.87
C GLY A 52 6.73 19.30 0.74
N ARG A 53 6.04 20.33 0.28
CA ARG A 53 6.55 21.26 -0.74
C ARG A 53 7.75 22.07 -0.22
N ALA A 54 7.68 22.57 1.01
CA ALA A 54 8.79 23.30 1.64
C ALA A 54 10.04 22.43 1.78
N TRP A 55 9.90 21.18 2.21
CA TRP A 55 11.01 20.23 2.27
C TRP A 55 11.62 19.99 0.90
N LYS A 56 10.81 19.74 -0.13
CA LYS A 56 11.30 19.53 -1.50
C LYS A 56 12.05 20.75 -2.03
N SER A 57 11.53 21.96 -1.85
CA SER A 57 12.24 23.20 -2.26
C SER A 57 13.62 23.29 -1.58
N ALA A 58 13.67 23.11 -0.26
CA ALA A 58 14.92 23.22 0.49
C ALA A 58 15.92 22.10 0.18
N VAL A 59 15.45 20.88 -0.11
CA VAL A 59 16.29 19.77 -0.61
C VAL A 59 16.86 20.12 -1.99
N GLY A 60 16.03 20.65 -2.90
CA GLY A 60 16.44 21.05 -4.24
C GLY A 60 17.53 22.12 -4.23
N GLU A 61 17.41 23.13 -3.34
CA GLU A 61 18.44 24.16 -3.14
C GLU A 61 19.80 23.57 -2.71
N LYS A 62 19.78 22.51 -1.89
CA LYS A 62 21.00 21.81 -1.43
C LYS A 62 21.56 20.81 -2.45
N LEU A 63 20.82 20.50 -3.51
CA LEU A 63 21.17 19.54 -4.55
C LEU A 63 21.40 20.24 -5.90
N SER A 64 21.96 21.44 -5.90
CA SER A 64 22.10 22.29 -7.10
C SER A 64 22.81 21.64 -8.30
N SER A 65 23.62 20.60 -8.08
CA SER A 65 24.33 19.85 -9.12
C SER A 65 23.72 18.49 -9.47
N THR A 66 22.66 18.07 -8.78
CA THR A 66 22.06 16.73 -8.93
C THR A 66 20.63 16.86 -9.46
N PRO A 67 20.28 16.21 -10.59
CA PRO A 67 18.92 16.20 -11.10
C PRO A 67 17.90 15.76 -10.02
N PHE A 68 16.84 16.56 -9.87
CA PHE A 68 15.77 16.30 -8.92
C PHE A 68 14.42 16.30 -9.64
N TYR A 69 13.73 15.16 -9.62
CA TYR A 69 12.46 14.94 -10.30
C TYR A 69 11.33 14.69 -9.30
N GLU A 70 10.17 15.25 -9.59
CA GLU A 70 8.91 14.98 -8.88
C GLU A 70 7.94 14.25 -9.82
N VAL A 71 7.31 13.20 -9.31
CA VAL A 71 6.33 12.39 -10.05
C VAL A 71 5.02 12.35 -9.27
N ASP A 72 3.90 12.68 -9.94
CA ASP A 72 2.58 12.45 -9.35
C ASP A 72 2.23 10.97 -9.38
N ALA A 73 2.56 10.29 -8.27
CA ALA A 73 2.25 8.88 -8.03
C ALA A 73 0.94 8.69 -7.25
N HIS A 74 0.24 9.78 -6.90
CA HIS A 74 -0.96 9.75 -6.06
C HIS A 74 -2.24 9.90 -6.90
N ASN A 75 -2.22 10.76 -7.91
CA ASN A 75 -3.34 11.02 -8.80
C ASN A 75 -3.28 10.15 -10.06
N ILE A 76 -4.43 9.85 -10.67
CA ILE A 76 -4.48 9.15 -11.96
C ILE A 76 -4.01 10.12 -13.04
N VAL A 77 -4.53 11.35 -13.02
CA VAL A 77 -4.08 12.43 -13.88
C VAL A 77 -3.24 13.37 -13.01
N PRO A 78 -1.97 13.64 -13.35
CA PRO A 78 -1.12 14.53 -12.56
C PRO A 78 -1.80 15.86 -12.30
N VAL A 79 -1.70 16.41 -11.08
CA VAL A 79 -2.52 17.57 -10.68
C VAL A 79 -2.39 18.78 -11.62
N TRP A 80 -1.17 19.04 -12.11
CA TRP A 80 -0.83 20.14 -13.03
C TRP A 80 -1.20 19.84 -14.49
N VAL A 81 -1.54 18.59 -14.81
CA VAL A 81 -2.09 18.17 -16.11
C VAL A 81 -3.62 18.14 -16.05
N ALA A 82 -4.21 17.77 -14.91
CA ALA A 82 -5.65 17.70 -14.72
C ALA A 82 -6.30 19.06 -14.98
N SER A 83 -5.74 20.13 -14.41
CA SER A 83 -6.12 21.52 -14.63
C SER A 83 -4.90 22.42 -14.56
N ASP A 84 -4.97 23.60 -15.19
CA ASP A 84 -3.98 24.68 -15.14
C ASP A 84 -4.25 25.70 -14.01
N LYS A 85 -5.36 25.52 -13.28
CA LYS A 85 -5.83 26.41 -12.21
C LYS A 85 -6.65 25.68 -11.16
N GLN A 86 -6.92 26.38 -10.05
CA GLN A 86 -7.91 25.97 -9.06
C GLN A 86 -9.29 25.86 -9.69
N GLU A 87 -9.95 24.72 -9.50
CA GLU A 87 -11.31 24.47 -9.94
C GLU A 87 -12.32 24.82 -8.84
N VAL A 88 -13.45 25.41 -9.23
CA VAL A 88 -14.48 25.88 -8.29
C VAL A 88 -15.31 24.74 -7.69
N GLY A 89 -15.27 23.55 -8.28
CA GLY A 89 -15.96 22.39 -7.74
C GLY A 89 -15.94 21.18 -8.66
N ALA A 90 -16.56 20.09 -8.19
CA ALA A 90 -16.55 18.80 -8.89
C ALA A 90 -17.06 18.91 -10.34
N ARG A 91 -18.09 19.73 -10.58
CA ARG A 91 -18.66 19.92 -11.93
C ARG A 91 -17.62 20.37 -12.96
N THR A 92 -16.69 21.26 -12.59
CA THR A 92 -15.76 21.86 -13.54
C THR A 92 -14.52 20.99 -13.75
N ILE A 93 -14.00 20.36 -12.69
CA ILE A 93 -12.85 19.45 -12.81
C ILE A 93 -13.22 18.10 -13.44
N ARG A 94 -14.44 17.59 -13.22
CA ARG A 94 -14.90 16.27 -13.73
C ARG A 94 -14.69 16.13 -15.22
N LYS A 95 -15.10 17.14 -15.99
CA LYS A 95 -14.93 17.13 -17.45
C LYS A 95 -13.46 17.02 -17.83
N LYS A 96 -12.61 17.84 -17.20
CA LYS A 96 -11.16 17.90 -17.49
C LYS A 96 -10.42 16.61 -17.15
N ILE A 97 -10.81 15.92 -16.06
CA ILE A 97 -10.27 14.61 -15.69
C ILE A 97 -10.78 13.55 -16.67
N ASN A 98 -12.09 13.48 -16.90
CA ASN A 98 -12.70 12.44 -17.74
C ASN A 98 -12.19 12.47 -19.18
N GLU A 99 -11.93 13.65 -19.74
CA GLU A 99 -11.30 13.80 -21.07
C GLU A 99 -9.90 13.19 -21.14
N LYS A 100 -9.20 13.09 -20.01
CA LYS A 100 -7.83 12.58 -19.91
C LYS A 100 -7.77 11.11 -19.45
N LEU A 101 -8.78 10.61 -18.75
CA LEU A 101 -8.80 9.23 -18.25
C LEU A 101 -8.43 8.16 -19.31
N PRO A 102 -8.88 8.21 -20.58
CA PRO A 102 -8.48 7.21 -21.57
C PRO A 102 -6.96 7.10 -21.79
N MET A 103 -6.22 8.19 -21.59
CA MET A 103 -4.77 8.23 -21.72
C MET A 103 -4.06 7.78 -20.43
N TRP A 104 -4.63 8.11 -19.28
CA TRP A 104 -3.96 8.02 -17.97
C TRP A 104 -4.39 6.82 -17.12
N LEU A 105 -5.65 6.40 -17.18
CA LEU A 105 -6.18 5.23 -16.46
C LEU A 105 -5.79 3.94 -17.20
N LYS A 106 -4.52 3.58 -17.11
CA LYS A 106 -3.92 2.40 -17.74
C LYS A 106 -3.35 1.45 -16.70
N ASP A 107 -3.11 0.21 -17.09
CA ASP A 107 -2.40 -0.71 -16.22
C ASP A 107 -0.93 -0.27 -16.01
N PHE A 108 -0.35 -0.68 -14.89
CA PHE A 108 1.04 -0.40 -14.56
C PHE A 108 1.95 -1.48 -15.14
N PRO A 109 3.11 -1.10 -15.73
CA PRO A 109 4.13 -2.10 -16.04
C PRO A 109 4.62 -2.77 -14.74
N PRO A 110 5.02 -4.05 -14.80
CA PRO A 110 5.62 -4.72 -13.64
C PRO A 110 6.95 -4.05 -13.27
N LEU A 111 7.26 -4.01 -11.98
CA LEU A 111 8.56 -3.53 -11.51
C LEU A 111 9.61 -4.64 -11.73
N GLU A 112 10.67 -4.31 -12.46
CA GLU A 112 11.72 -5.26 -12.79
C GLU A 112 12.71 -5.44 -11.62
N PRO A 113 13.13 -6.69 -11.31
CA PRO A 113 14.18 -6.94 -10.33
C PRO A 113 15.50 -6.28 -10.74
N GLN A 114 16.20 -5.68 -9.78
CA GLN A 114 17.52 -5.09 -10.00
C GLN A 114 18.61 -6.15 -9.89
N PRO A 115 19.62 -6.13 -10.79
CA PRO A 115 20.75 -7.05 -10.73
C PRO A 115 21.67 -6.66 -9.56
N ILE A 116 21.38 -7.16 -8.36
CA ILE A 116 22.38 -7.20 -7.29
C ILE A 116 23.24 -8.44 -7.56
N GLU A 117 24.46 -8.25 -8.06
CA GLU A 117 25.45 -9.32 -7.99
C GLU A 117 25.69 -9.65 -6.50
N PRO A 118 25.50 -10.90 -6.07
CA PRO A 118 25.83 -11.26 -4.70
C PRO A 118 27.33 -10.95 -4.46
N PRO A 119 27.73 -10.47 -3.27
CA PRO A 119 29.14 -10.39 -2.94
C PRO A 119 29.75 -11.78 -3.16
N LEU A 120 30.86 -11.83 -3.91
CA LEU A 120 31.58 -13.04 -4.34
C LEU A 120 32.09 -13.94 -3.20
N HIS A 121 31.68 -13.70 -1.96
CA HIS A 121 32.04 -14.47 -0.77
C HIS A 121 30.79 -14.98 -0.04
N ALA A 122 30.03 -15.85 -0.71
CA ALA A 122 29.19 -16.85 -0.05
C ALA A 122 29.35 -18.25 -0.66
N GLN A 123 30.40 -18.48 -1.45
CA GLN A 123 30.81 -19.82 -1.86
C GLN A 123 32.08 -20.22 -1.10
N ALA A 124 31.90 -20.89 0.03
CA ALA A 124 32.72 -21.98 0.58
C ALA A 124 32.57 -22.01 2.11
N VAL A 125 31.70 -22.88 2.63
CA VAL A 125 32.13 -24.05 3.43
C VAL A 125 30.99 -25.08 3.39
N ALA A 126 31.03 -25.97 2.40
CA ALA A 126 30.41 -27.28 2.50
C ALA A 126 31.36 -28.28 1.83
N ALA A 127 32.53 -28.46 2.44
CA ALA A 127 33.34 -29.62 2.14
C ALA A 127 32.63 -30.86 2.74
N PRO A 128 32.41 -31.94 1.99
CA PRO A 128 31.97 -33.19 2.58
C PRO A 128 33.11 -33.73 3.45
N LEU A 129 32.82 -34.02 4.72
CA LEU A 129 33.74 -34.79 5.56
C LEU A 129 33.93 -36.18 4.93
N PRO A 130 35.17 -36.73 4.91
CA PRO A 130 35.41 -38.06 4.39
C PRO A 130 34.74 -39.09 5.29
N ALA A 131 34.19 -40.14 4.66
CA ALA A 131 33.62 -41.28 5.36
C ALA A 131 34.72 -42.00 6.15
N GLU A 132 34.58 -42.06 7.48
CA GLU A 132 35.32 -43.00 8.30
C GLU A 132 34.46 -44.25 8.56
N ASP A 133 35.10 -45.37 8.24
CA ASP A 133 34.74 -46.74 8.54
C ASP A 133 34.75 -46.96 10.07
N THR A 134 33.62 -47.36 10.64
CA THR A 134 33.59 -48.05 11.92
C THR A 134 32.65 -49.25 11.83
N SER A 135 33.20 -50.32 11.28
CA SER A 135 32.78 -51.68 11.62
C SER A 135 32.97 -51.95 13.12
N GLY A 136 31.87 -52.30 13.79
CA GLY A 136 31.87 -53.06 15.05
C GLY A 136 31.81 -52.25 16.35
N ILE A 137 30.63 -52.23 16.99
CA ILE A 137 30.37 -52.65 18.38
C ILE A 137 28.85 -52.78 18.54
N ILE A 138 28.41 -53.95 18.97
CA ILE A 138 27.01 -54.29 19.28
C ILE A 138 26.76 -54.06 20.77
N SER A 139 25.73 -53.27 21.13
CA SER A 139 24.87 -53.52 22.30
C SER A 139 23.60 -52.65 22.31
N PRO A 140 22.53 -53.04 23.04
CA PRO A 140 21.16 -52.81 22.62
C PRO A 140 20.58 -51.48 23.11
N VAL A 141 19.74 -50.88 22.27
CA VAL A 141 18.91 -49.71 22.57
C VAL A 141 17.60 -50.18 23.26
N PRO A 142 17.18 -49.57 24.38
CA PRO A 142 15.89 -49.86 25.00
C PRO A 142 14.72 -49.26 24.20
N PRO A 143 13.49 -49.81 24.30
CA PRO A 143 12.38 -49.34 23.47
C PRO A 143 11.90 -47.96 23.92
N ALA A 144 11.65 -47.09 22.94
CA ALA A 144 10.96 -45.82 23.14
C ALA A 144 9.45 -46.04 23.36
N PRO A 145 8.80 -45.19 24.17
CA PRO A 145 7.39 -45.33 24.50
C PRO A 145 6.49 -44.98 23.31
N SER A 146 5.43 -45.77 23.16
CA SER A 146 4.29 -45.52 22.31
C SER A 146 3.45 -44.35 22.83
N SER A 147 3.23 -43.33 22.01
CA SER A 147 1.99 -42.56 22.05
C SER A 147 1.68 -41.95 20.69
N THR A 148 0.45 -42.20 20.29
CA THR A 148 -0.24 -41.91 19.04
C THR A 148 -0.63 -40.44 18.90
N SER A 149 -0.38 -39.85 17.72
CA SER A 149 -1.43 -39.22 16.90
C SER A 149 -0.89 -38.93 15.50
N ASP A 150 -1.10 -39.87 14.58
CA ASP A 150 -0.86 -39.69 13.15
C ASP A 150 -2.10 -38.97 12.58
N ARG A 151 -2.05 -37.64 12.43
CA ARG A 151 -3.01 -36.89 11.61
C ARG A 151 -2.39 -36.69 10.24
N THR A 152 -2.44 -37.72 9.39
CA THR A 152 -2.27 -37.52 7.95
C THR A 152 -3.49 -36.76 7.44
N SER A 153 -3.35 -35.48 7.10
CA SER A 153 -4.37 -34.73 6.39
C SER A 153 -4.47 -35.26 4.96
N VAL A 154 -5.58 -35.91 4.62
CA VAL A 154 -5.90 -36.31 3.25
C VAL A 154 -6.78 -35.21 2.64
N LEU A 155 -6.34 -34.61 1.54
CA LEU A 155 -7.13 -33.64 0.79
C LEU A 155 -8.19 -34.37 -0.06
N ASP A 156 -9.42 -33.85 -0.09
CA ASP A 156 -10.46 -34.37 -0.97
C ASP A 156 -10.25 -33.94 -2.43
N GLU A 157 -10.91 -34.64 -3.36
CA GLU A 157 -10.81 -34.42 -4.80
C GLU A 157 -11.21 -32.99 -5.22
N GLY A 158 -12.21 -32.39 -4.56
CA GLY A 158 -12.67 -31.04 -4.84
C GLY A 158 -11.63 -29.99 -4.49
N THR A 159 -10.96 -30.16 -3.34
CA THR A 159 -9.85 -29.30 -2.91
C THR A 159 -8.66 -29.40 -3.87
N LEU A 160 -8.32 -30.61 -4.33
CA LEU A 160 -7.23 -30.80 -5.31
C LEU A 160 -7.54 -30.16 -6.66
N MET A 161 -8.78 -30.27 -7.16
CA MET A 161 -9.19 -29.61 -8.41
C MET A 161 -9.11 -28.09 -8.31
N ALA A 162 -9.49 -27.51 -7.16
CA ALA A 162 -9.35 -26.08 -6.91
C ALA A 162 -7.88 -25.62 -6.89
N LEU A 163 -6.99 -26.38 -6.26
CA LEU A 163 -5.55 -26.10 -6.25
C LEU A 163 -4.93 -26.23 -7.65
N SER A 164 -5.37 -27.20 -8.46
CA SER A 164 -4.94 -27.35 -9.85
C SER A 164 -5.28 -26.10 -10.68
N ALA A 165 -6.52 -25.62 -10.57
CA ALA A 165 -6.96 -24.43 -11.30
C ALA A 165 -6.18 -23.17 -10.88
N GLN A 166 -5.83 -23.04 -9.59
CA GLN A 166 -4.99 -21.95 -9.09
C GLN A 166 -3.57 -22.02 -9.65
N LEU A 167 -2.96 -23.21 -9.72
CA LEU A 167 -1.64 -23.41 -10.31
C LEU A 167 -1.64 -23.13 -11.81
N GLU A 168 -2.66 -23.60 -12.54
CA GLU A 168 -2.79 -23.33 -13.98
C GLU A 168 -2.98 -21.85 -14.29
N ALA A 169 -3.77 -21.13 -13.49
CA ALA A 169 -3.91 -19.68 -13.61
C ALA A 169 -2.59 -18.96 -13.35
N ALA A 170 -1.81 -19.40 -12.36
CA ALA A 170 -0.50 -18.81 -12.05
C ALA A 170 0.56 -19.07 -13.14
N VAL A 171 0.47 -20.18 -13.87
CA VAL A 171 1.36 -20.47 -15.02
C VAL A 171 1.07 -19.53 -16.21
N VAL A 172 -0.16 -19.07 -16.36
CA VAL A 172 -0.58 -18.20 -17.48
C VAL A 172 -0.38 -16.71 -17.18
N ALA A 173 -0.24 -16.32 -15.90
CA ALA A 173 -0.22 -14.94 -15.45
C ALA A 173 1.18 -14.39 -15.11
N SER A 174 1.22 -13.06 -14.93
CA SER A 174 2.40 -12.22 -14.64
C SER A 174 3.21 -12.69 -13.41
N PRO A 175 4.52 -12.35 -13.30
CA PRO A 175 5.39 -12.73 -12.17
C PRO A 175 4.87 -12.47 -10.74
N LEU A 176 3.87 -11.60 -10.55
CA LEU A 176 3.20 -11.39 -9.25
C LEU A 176 2.39 -12.62 -8.76
N ASP A 177 1.92 -13.49 -9.66
CA ASP A 177 1.16 -14.70 -9.29
C ASP A 177 2.06 -15.89 -8.90
N LEU A 178 3.37 -15.78 -9.10
CA LEU A 178 4.33 -16.79 -8.64
C LEU A 178 4.28 -16.96 -7.10
N ALA A 179 4.05 -15.87 -6.36
CA ALA A 179 3.88 -15.89 -4.91
C ALA A 179 2.59 -16.60 -4.46
N THR A 180 1.52 -16.52 -5.27
CA THR A 180 0.30 -17.32 -5.05
C THR A 180 0.58 -18.79 -5.31
N ALA A 181 1.35 -19.10 -6.35
CA ALA A 181 1.74 -20.48 -6.66
C ALA A 181 2.63 -21.10 -5.57
N GLU A 182 3.60 -20.36 -5.02
CA GLU A 182 4.45 -20.84 -3.91
C GLU A 182 3.64 -21.09 -2.63
N ARG A 183 2.63 -20.27 -2.36
CA ARG A 183 1.69 -20.47 -1.25
C ARG A 183 0.87 -21.76 -1.43
N VAL A 184 0.40 -22.01 -2.65
CA VAL A 184 -0.37 -23.21 -3.02
C VAL A 184 0.51 -24.47 -2.98
N LEU A 185 1.77 -24.39 -3.43
CA LEU A 185 2.73 -25.49 -3.30
C LEU A 185 3.06 -25.80 -1.84
N GLY A 186 3.18 -24.78 -0.99
CA GLY A 186 3.37 -24.96 0.46
C GLY A 186 2.19 -25.67 1.15
N GLN A 187 0.97 -25.58 0.60
CA GLN A 187 -0.18 -26.33 1.09
C GLN A 187 -0.13 -27.83 0.73
N LEU A 188 0.71 -28.20 -0.24
CA LEU A 188 0.93 -29.60 -0.65
C LEU A 188 2.13 -30.23 0.07
N GLU A 189 2.99 -29.44 0.73
CA GLU A 189 4.13 -29.96 1.50
C GLU A 189 3.65 -30.80 2.70
N GLY A 190 4.16 -32.03 2.80
CA GLY A 190 3.80 -32.96 3.89
C GLY A 190 2.47 -33.70 3.71
N VAL A 191 1.69 -33.41 2.66
CA VAL A 191 0.44 -34.10 2.35
C VAL A 191 0.71 -35.36 1.52
N ARG A 192 0.30 -36.55 2.01
CA ARG A 192 0.32 -37.78 1.19
C ARG A 192 -0.88 -37.80 0.26
N ILE A 193 -0.64 -37.66 -1.04
CA ILE A 193 -1.68 -37.70 -2.08
C ILE A 193 -1.58 -39.03 -2.84
N ASP A 194 -2.72 -39.70 -3.02
CA ASP A 194 -2.80 -40.93 -3.81
C ASP A 194 -2.42 -40.66 -5.28
N ARG A 195 -1.59 -41.54 -5.85
CA ARG A 195 -1.08 -41.42 -7.23
C ARG A 195 -2.18 -41.46 -8.29
N ALA A 196 -3.29 -42.15 -8.02
CA ALA A 196 -4.47 -42.16 -8.89
C ALA A 196 -5.19 -40.80 -8.88
N LEU A 197 -5.34 -40.21 -7.70
CA LEU A 197 -6.00 -38.91 -7.50
C LEU A 197 -5.18 -37.76 -8.10
N LEU A 198 -3.86 -37.83 -7.98
CA LEU A 198 -2.92 -36.86 -8.56
C LEU A 198 -2.94 -36.85 -10.10
N LYS A 199 -3.27 -38.01 -10.71
CA LYS A 199 -3.39 -38.15 -12.17
C LYS A 199 -4.77 -37.71 -12.68
N ALA A 200 -5.83 -37.93 -11.91
CA ALA A 200 -7.19 -37.52 -12.27
C ALA A 200 -7.39 -35.99 -12.20
N THR A 201 -6.73 -35.32 -11.26
CA THR A 201 -6.94 -33.89 -10.96
C THR A 201 -6.01 -32.93 -11.70
N GLY A 202 -4.93 -33.42 -12.33
CA GLY A 202 -4.00 -32.58 -13.10
C GLY A 202 -2.98 -31.77 -12.28
N VAL A 203 -3.15 -31.66 -10.96
CA VAL A 203 -2.30 -30.88 -10.03
C VAL A 203 -0.81 -31.16 -10.22
N GLY A 204 -0.42 -32.44 -10.35
CA GLY A 204 0.97 -32.82 -10.52
C GLY A 204 1.59 -32.34 -11.84
N LYS A 205 0.78 -32.23 -12.91
CA LYS A 205 1.23 -31.71 -14.19
C LYS A 205 1.43 -30.19 -14.09
N ALA A 206 0.48 -29.47 -13.51
CA ALA A 206 0.55 -28.02 -13.33
C ALA A 206 1.77 -27.60 -12.47
N ALA A 207 2.01 -28.30 -11.35
CA ALA A 207 3.18 -28.05 -10.50
C ALA A 207 4.52 -28.28 -11.23
N ASN A 208 4.59 -29.30 -12.10
CA ASN A 208 5.80 -29.63 -12.84
C ASN A 208 6.07 -28.65 -13.99
N GLU A 209 5.03 -28.18 -14.67
CA GLU A 209 5.11 -27.12 -15.68
C GLU A 209 5.60 -25.79 -15.06
N LEU A 210 5.10 -25.45 -13.87
CA LEU A 210 5.55 -24.29 -13.10
C LEU A 210 7.02 -24.40 -12.69
N ALA A 211 7.46 -25.58 -12.23
CA ALA A 211 8.86 -25.84 -11.89
C ALA A 211 9.79 -25.72 -13.11
N LYS A 212 9.34 -26.16 -14.29
CA LYS A 212 10.07 -25.96 -15.56
C LYS A 212 10.16 -24.49 -15.95
N ALA A 213 9.06 -23.73 -15.87
CA ALA A 213 9.06 -22.30 -16.16
C ALA A 213 10.07 -21.53 -15.25
N LYS A 214 10.18 -21.92 -13.98
CA LYS A 214 11.17 -21.39 -13.02
C LYS A 214 12.62 -21.72 -13.43
N CYS A 215 12.85 -22.92 -13.95
CA CYS A 215 14.17 -23.35 -14.44
C CYS A 215 14.57 -22.65 -15.75
N ASP A 216 13.62 -22.40 -16.65
CA ASP A 216 13.84 -21.69 -17.92
C ASP A 216 14.14 -20.20 -17.70
N LEU A 217 13.53 -19.58 -16.69
CA LEU A 217 13.89 -18.23 -16.22
C LEU A 217 15.32 -18.18 -15.64
N SER A 218 15.75 -19.23 -14.94
CA SER A 218 17.10 -19.36 -14.34
C SER A 218 18.20 -19.65 -15.38
N THR A 219 17.88 -20.35 -16.48
CA THR A 219 18.89 -20.77 -17.48
C THR A 219 19.20 -19.71 -18.55
N ARG A 220 18.37 -18.67 -18.69
CA ARG A 220 18.68 -17.50 -19.55
C ARG A 220 19.80 -16.59 -19.03
N ALA A 221 20.36 -16.87 -17.84
CA ALA A 221 21.31 -16.00 -17.14
C ALA A 221 22.76 -16.53 -17.05
N ARG A 222 23.29 -17.22 -18.06
CA ARG A 222 24.72 -17.61 -18.08
C ARG A 222 25.42 -17.26 -19.40
N PRO A 223 26.42 -16.37 -19.40
CA PRO A 223 27.44 -16.35 -20.43
C PRO A 223 28.54 -17.37 -20.10
N SER A 224 28.94 -18.15 -21.08
CA SER A 224 30.17 -18.93 -21.07
C SER A 224 31.33 -18.06 -21.56
N GLY A 225 32.41 -17.95 -20.79
CA GLY A 225 33.60 -17.20 -21.21
C GLY A 225 34.72 -17.24 -20.17
N SER A 226 35.94 -17.55 -20.61
CA SER A 226 37.10 -17.89 -19.81
C SER A 226 37.74 -16.71 -19.05
N ALA A 227 38.45 -17.07 -17.99
CA ALA A 227 39.15 -16.19 -17.07
C ALA A 227 40.11 -15.19 -17.75
N ARG A 228 39.83 -13.90 -17.56
CA ARG A 228 40.83 -12.83 -17.52
C ARG A 228 40.54 -11.95 -16.31
N SER A 229 41.54 -11.79 -15.46
CA SER A 229 41.57 -10.85 -14.34
C SER A 229 41.38 -9.42 -14.88
N LEU A 230 40.16 -8.93 -14.82
CA LEU A 230 39.80 -7.53 -14.97
C LEU A 230 38.89 -7.20 -13.78
N ALA A 231 39.24 -6.13 -13.07
CA ALA A 231 38.56 -5.68 -11.86
C ALA A 231 37.04 -5.74 -12.01
N LEU A 232 36.37 -6.30 -10.99
CA LEU A 232 34.91 -6.35 -10.89
C LEU A 232 34.32 -4.97 -11.21
N PRO A 233 33.24 -4.87 -12.00
CA PRO A 233 32.48 -3.64 -12.08
C PRO A 233 32.00 -3.34 -10.65
N ARG A 234 32.51 -2.26 -10.04
CA ARG A 234 31.92 -1.74 -8.81
C ARG A 234 30.50 -1.32 -9.16
N HIS A 235 29.49 -2.01 -8.66
CA HIS A 235 28.16 -1.43 -8.60
C HIS A 235 28.31 -0.05 -7.91
N PRO A 236 27.84 1.06 -8.51
CA PRO A 236 28.02 2.41 -7.92
C PRO A 236 27.52 2.48 -6.47
N SER A 237 26.54 1.64 -6.15
CA SER A 237 25.89 1.55 -4.86
C SER A 237 26.43 0.45 -3.94
N ALA A 238 27.67 -0.05 -4.11
CA ALA A 238 28.25 -1.04 -3.19
C ALA A 238 28.25 -0.54 -1.73
N SER A 239 28.47 0.76 -1.52
CA SER A 239 28.36 1.42 -0.21
C SER A 239 26.93 1.39 0.34
N LEU A 240 25.92 1.66 -0.50
CA LEU A 240 24.50 1.60 -0.15
C LEU A 240 24.08 0.17 0.19
N LEU A 241 24.47 -0.80 -0.66
CA LEU A 241 24.20 -2.21 -0.44
C LEU A 241 24.76 -2.66 0.91
N GLY A 242 25.98 -2.23 1.26
CA GLY A 242 26.60 -2.44 2.56
C GLY A 242 25.76 -1.91 3.73
N GLU A 243 25.22 -0.68 3.62
CA GLU A 243 24.37 -0.07 4.66
C GLU A 243 22.94 -0.64 4.74
N CYS A 244 22.52 -1.39 3.71
CA CYS A 244 21.19 -2.02 3.60
C CYS A 244 21.23 -3.56 3.71
N VAL A 245 22.38 -4.16 4.07
CA VAL A 245 22.49 -5.62 4.27
C VAL A 245 21.58 -6.09 5.40
N ALA A 246 21.59 -5.35 6.52
CA ALA A 246 20.75 -5.66 7.66
C ALA A 246 19.35 -5.04 7.47
N PRO A 247 18.27 -5.79 7.75
CA PRO A 247 16.93 -5.23 7.81
C PRO A 247 16.84 -4.07 8.80
N THR A 248 15.91 -3.15 8.54
CA THR A 248 15.60 -2.04 9.45
C THR A 248 15.16 -2.58 10.82
N ASP A 249 15.73 -2.06 11.90
CA ASP A 249 15.21 -2.33 13.25
C ASP A 249 13.93 -1.51 13.48
N TRP A 250 12.82 -2.08 13.05
CA TRP A 250 11.52 -1.46 13.17
C TRP A 250 11.05 -1.27 14.62
N THR A 251 11.54 -2.09 15.55
CA THR A 251 11.18 -1.98 16.97
C THR A 251 11.89 -0.77 17.58
N ALA A 252 13.17 -0.58 17.30
CA ALA A 252 13.89 0.62 17.72
C ALA A 252 13.30 1.88 17.08
N LEU A 253 12.95 1.83 15.79
CA LEU A 253 12.32 2.95 15.09
C LEU A 253 10.99 3.36 15.74
N GLU A 254 10.10 2.42 16.03
CA GLU A 254 8.81 2.71 16.69
C GLU A 254 9.00 3.34 18.08
N LYS A 255 9.98 2.85 18.85
CA LYS A 255 10.31 3.40 20.17
C LYS A 255 10.87 4.83 20.09
N SER A 256 11.55 5.17 19.00
CA SER A 256 12.14 6.51 18.80
C SER A 256 11.12 7.60 18.48
N LEU A 257 9.90 7.24 18.07
CA LEU A 257 8.87 8.20 17.68
C LEU A 257 8.37 9.01 18.88
N VAL A 258 8.39 10.34 18.72
CA VAL A 258 7.76 11.30 19.64
C VAL A 258 6.34 11.56 19.16
N ILE A 259 5.39 10.75 19.65
CA ILE A 259 3.97 10.79 19.30
C ILE A 259 3.10 10.63 20.54
N ASP A 260 1.84 11.07 20.47
CA ASP A 260 0.87 10.76 21.51
C ASP A 260 0.53 9.26 21.51
N ARG A 261 0.92 8.56 22.57
CA ARG A 261 0.69 7.11 22.76
C ARG A 261 -0.67 6.80 23.41
N ASN A 262 -1.46 7.82 23.74
CA ASN A 262 -2.84 7.65 24.20
C ASN A 262 -3.77 7.29 23.04
N VAL A 263 -3.53 7.84 21.85
CA VAL A 263 -4.20 7.41 20.62
C VAL A 263 -3.76 5.99 20.27
N LYS A 264 -4.70 5.04 20.33
CA LYS A 264 -4.42 3.63 20.09
C LYS A 264 -4.41 3.29 18.61
N GLN A 265 -3.70 2.22 18.28
CA GLN A 265 -3.79 1.62 16.95
C GLN A 265 -5.20 1.09 16.76
N VAL A 266 -5.71 1.21 15.54
CA VAL A 266 -7.00 0.64 15.15
C VAL A 266 -6.87 -0.88 15.01
N ASP A 267 -7.95 -1.60 15.32
CA ASP A 267 -8.02 -3.08 15.35
C ASP A 267 -8.83 -3.67 14.19
N TRP A 268 -9.62 -2.85 13.49
CA TRP A 268 -10.48 -3.28 12.39
C TRP A 268 -9.77 -3.35 11.02
N LEU A 269 -8.51 -2.90 10.93
CA LEU A 269 -7.74 -2.84 9.69
C LEU A 269 -6.32 -3.42 9.87
N LEU A 270 -5.90 -4.24 8.91
CA LEU A 270 -4.49 -4.62 8.74
C LEU A 270 -3.81 -3.62 7.79
N PRO A 271 -2.65 -3.04 8.14
CA PRO A 271 -1.94 -2.13 7.23
C PRO A 271 -1.15 -2.90 6.17
N GLY A 272 -0.84 -2.23 5.05
CA GLY A 272 0.11 -2.70 4.04
C GLY A 272 -0.51 -2.96 2.66
N PRO A 273 0.31 -3.00 1.59
CA PRO A 273 -0.18 -3.18 0.22
C PRO A 273 -1.05 -4.43 -0.01
N ALA A 274 -0.70 -5.57 0.58
CA ALA A 274 -1.49 -6.80 0.46
C ALA A 274 -2.87 -6.65 1.09
N ALA A 275 -2.95 -6.17 2.33
CA ALA A 275 -4.21 -5.95 3.02
C ALA A 275 -5.10 -4.91 2.30
N ALA A 276 -4.48 -3.90 1.67
CA ALA A 276 -5.21 -2.92 0.88
C ALA A 276 -5.88 -3.54 -0.36
N ARG A 277 -5.22 -4.47 -1.05
CA ARG A 277 -5.81 -5.20 -2.19
C ARG A 277 -6.97 -6.09 -1.76
N GLU A 278 -6.81 -6.81 -0.65
CA GLU A 278 -7.90 -7.61 -0.06
C GLU A 278 -9.10 -6.75 0.34
N ALA A 279 -8.87 -5.56 0.88
CA ALA A 279 -9.95 -4.63 1.21
C ALA A 279 -10.74 -4.19 -0.04
N VAL A 280 -10.10 -4.01 -1.19
CA VAL A 280 -10.79 -3.74 -2.48
C VAL A 280 -11.65 -4.93 -2.88
N HIS A 281 -11.12 -6.16 -2.81
CA HIS A 281 -11.89 -7.37 -3.14
C HIS A 281 -13.12 -7.52 -2.22
N ALA A 282 -12.94 -7.33 -0.91
CA ALA A 282 -14.02 -7.37 0.06
C ALA A 282 -15.10 -6.31 -0.21
N PHE A 283 -14.69 -5.09 -0.59
CA PHE A 283 -15.61 -4.02 -0.98
C PHE A 283 -16.43 -4.39 -2.21
N CYS A 284 -15.78 -4.83 -3.29
CA CYS A 284 -16.44 -5.28 -4.52
C CYS A 284 -17.40 -6.44 -4.29
N ALA A 285 -17.05 -7.38 -3.42
CA ALA A 285 -17.83 -8.59 -3.18
C ALA A 285 -19.13 -8.34 -2.39
N SER A 286 -19.19 -7.31 -1.54
CA SER A 286 -20.27 -7.19 -0.54
C SER A 286 -20.90 -5.81 -0.40
N ARG A 287 -20.18 -4.73 -0.72
CA ARG A 287 -20.61 -3.36 -0.39
C ARG A 287 -20.76 -2.45 -1.60
N LEU A 288 -20.07 -2.74 -2.71
CA LEU A 288 -20.13 -1.92 -3.92
C LEU A 288 -21.58 -1.77 -4.45
N ALA A 289 -22.35 -2.86 -4.47
CA ALA A 289 -23.75 -2.83 -4.91
C ALA A 289 -24.66 -1.94 -4.04
N LEU A 290 -24.27 -1.70 -2.78
CA LEU A 290 -24.97 -0.82 -1.85
C LEU A 290 -24.48 0.63 -1.94
N PHE A 291 -23.31 0.87 -2.52
CA PHE A 291 -22.58 2.13 -2.38
C PHE A 291 -23.39 3.33 -2.88
N ALA A 292 -23.97 3.23 -4.08
CA ALA A 292 -24.75 4.33 -4.66
C ALA A 292 -25.92 4.77 -3.77
N ASP A 293 -26.67 3.79 -3.25
CA ASP A 293 -27.91 4.05 -2.50
C ASP A 293 -27.66 4.32 -1.01
N LYS A 294 -26.60 3.75 -0.44
CA LYS A 294 -26.40 3.68 1.02
C LYS A 294 -25.16 4.39 1.54
N ARG A 295 -24.29 4.97 0.70
CA ARG A 295 -23.08 5.70 1.17
C ARG A 295 -23.38 6.88 2.11
N ASN A 296 -24.60 7.40 2.09
CA ASN A 296 -25.00 8.52 2.96
C ASN A 296 -25.75 8.07 4.21
N ASP A 297 -26.02 6.77 4.38
CA ASP A 297 -26.67 6.23 5.57
C ASP A 297 -25.61 5.73 6.56
N PRO A 298 -25.35 6.45 7.66
CA PRO A 298 -24.33 6.07 8.64
C PRO A 298 -24.66 4.77 9.40
N ASN A 299 -25.88 4.24 9.27
CA ASN A 299 -26.30 2.98 9.88
C ASN A 299 -26.02 1.76 8.98
N VAL A 300 -25.60 2.00 7.73
CA VAL A 300 -25.30 0.93 6.76
C VAL A 300 -23.82 0.94 6.43
N HIS A 301 -23.17 -0.20 6.57
CA HIS A 301 -21.77 -0.36 6.17
C HIS A 301 -21.64 -0.48 4.66
N ALA A 302 -21.78 0.66 3.95
CA ALA A 302 -21.70 0.72 2.50
C ALA A 302 -20.32 1.20 1.98
N HIS A 303 -19.48 1.80 2.83
CA HIS A 303 -18.20 2.37 2.42
C HIS A 303 -17.13 1.33 2.07
N SER A 304 -16.15 1.73 1.27
CA SER A 304 -15.03 0.88 0.88
C SER A 304 -14.01 0.65 1.99
N ASP A 305 -13.93 1.58 2.94
CA ASP A 305 -12.89 1.65 3.99
C ASP A 305 -11.46 1.77 3.46
N LEU A 306 -11.30 2.24 2.21
CA LEU A 306 -10.00 2.33 1.56
C LEU A 306 -9.20 3.60 1.90
N SER A 307 -9.83 4.60 2.54
CA SER A 307 -9.18 5.89 2.80
C SER A 307 -7.87 5.82 3.60
N PRO A 308 -7.69 4.93 4.61
CA PRO A 308 -6.39 4.83 5.30
C PRO A 308 -5.28 4.29 4.40
N TYR A 309 -5.58 3.34 3.51
CA TYR A 309 -4.61 2.80 2.57
C TYR A 309 -4.22 3.82 1.50
N LEU A 310 -5.22 4.54 0.97
CA LEU A 310 -5.00 5.61 -0.01
C LEU A 310 -4.15 6.73 0.60
N HIS A 311 -4.48 7.18 1.82
CA HIS A 311 -3.74 8.25 2.51
C HIS A 311 -2.24 7.94 2.66
N PHE A 312 -1.89 6.72 3.04
CA PHE A 312 -0.49 6.30 3.21
C PHE A 312 0.17 5.77 1.93
N GLY A 313 -0.51 5.83 0.77
CA GLY A 313 0.02 5.29 -0.49
C GLY A 313 0.21 3.77 -0.50
N GLN A 314 -0.45 3.03 0.40
CA GLN A 314 -0.41 1.57 0.45
C GLN A 314 -1.24 0.95 -0.69
N LEU A 315 -2.13 1.74 -1.30
CA LEU A 315 -2.90 1.39 -2.48
C LEU A 315 -2.89 2.56 -3.45
N SER A 316 -2.51 2.31 -4.71
CA SER A 316 -2.69 3.30 -5.77
C SER A 316 -4.18 3.47 -6.09
N ALA A 317 -4.65 4.72 -6.14
CA ALA A 317 -6.03 5.03 -6.55
C ALA A 317 -6.33 4.56 -7.98
N GLN A 318 -5.34 4.60 -8.86
CA GLN A 318 -5.43 4.07 -10.23
C GLN A 318 -5.63 2.56 -10.23
N ARG A 319 -4.80 1.82 -9.46
CA ARG A 319 -4.95 0.36 -9.32
C ARG A 319 -6.32 0.01 -8.75
N MET A 320 -6.77 0.73 -7.73
CA MET A 320 -8.09 0.56 -7.14
C MET A 320 -9.21 0.76 -8.18
N ALA A 321 -9.18 1.85 -8.96
CA ALA A 321 -10.17 2.11 -10.00
C ALA A 321 -10.24 0.96 -11.03
N LEU A 322 -9.08 0.49 -11.50
CA LEU A 322 -9.00 -0.65 -12.43
C LEU A 322 -9.55 -1.95 -11.81
N MET A 323 -9.23 -2.23 -10.54
CA MET A 323 -9.72 -3.43 -9.84
C MET A 323 -11.25 -3.42 -9.69
N VAL A 324 -11.83 -2.26 -9.33
CA VAL A 324 -13.29 -2.14 -9.18
C VAL A 324 -13.98 -2.24 -10.55
N GLN A 325 -13.43 -1.60 -11.59
CA GLN A 325 -13.94 -1.74 -12.97
C GLN A 325 -13.92 -3.20 -13.45
N ALA A 326 -12.80 -3.90 -13.23
CA ALA A 326 -12.67 -5.31 -13.61
C ALA A 326 -13.66 -6.21 -12.84
N ALA A 327 -13.86 -5.96 -11.55
CA ALA A 327 -14.82 -6.71 -10.73
C ALA A 327 -16.27 -6.57 -11.23
N VAL A 328 -16.68 -5.36 -11.63
CA VAL A 328 -18.02 -5.12 -12.20
C VAL A 328 -18.14 -5.70 -13.61
N ALA A 329 -17.12 -5.57 -14.44
CA ALA A 329 -17.10 -6.16 -15.79
C ALA A 329 -17.23 -7.70 -15.75
N ALA A 330 -16.63 -8.35 -14.74
CA ALA A 330 -16.71 -9.79 -14.55
C ALA A 330 -18.11 -10.27 -14.09
N LYS A 331 -18.88 -9.41 -13.42
CA LYS A 331 -20.24 -9.74 -12.93
C LYS A 331 -21.19 -8.55 -13.16
N PRO A 332 -21.58 -8.26 -14.41
CA PRO A 332 -22.38 -7.08 -14.71
C PRO A 332 -23.76 -7.15 -14.04
N GLN A 333 -24.05 -6.19 -13.18
CA GLN A 333 -25.35 -6.03 -12.51
C GLN A 333 -25.65 -4.54 -12.36
N ALA A 334 -26.92 -4.15 -12.49
CA ALA A 334 -27.31 -2.74 -12.43
C ALA A 334 -26.87 -2.05 -11.13
N ALA A 335 -27.05 -2.71 -9.98
CA ALA A 335 -26.63 -2.18 -8.68
C ALA A 335 -25.10 -2.03 -8.58
N LEU A 336 -24.33 -2.98 -9.12
CA LEU A 336 -22.86 -2.89 -9.17
C LEU A 336 -22.39 -1.77 -10.10
N GLN A 337 -23.07 -1.57 -11.23
CA GLN A 337 -22.77 -0.50 -12.18
C GLN A 337 -23.03 0.88 -11.57
N ALA A 338 -24.19 1.07 -10.91
CA ALA A 338 -24.50 2.28 -10.17
C ALA A 338 -23.48 2.53 -9.04
N GLY A 339 -23.12 1.47 -8.31
CA GLY A 339 -22.07 1.49 -7.29
C GLY A 339 -20.72 1.95 -7.84
N LEU A 340 -20.30 1.41 -8.99
CA LEU A 340 -19.06 1.78 -9.68
C LEU A 340 -19.04 3.26 -10.05
N GLU A 341 -20.09 3.76 -10.72
CA GLU A 341 -20.17 5.15 -11.16
C GLU A 341 -20.10 6.11 -9.97
N SER A 342 -20.89 5.85 -8.93
CA SER A 342 -20.85 6.64 -7.70
C SER A 342 -19.49 6.54 -6.99
N PHE A 343 -18.85 5.38 -7.01
CA PHE A 343 -17.56 5.18 -6.36
C PHE A 343 -16.42 5.89 -7.11
N LEU A 344 -16.40 5.85 -8.43
CA LEU A 344 -15.38 6.54 -9.25
C LEU A 344 -15.51 8.06 -9.17
N GLU A 345 -16.73 8.61 -9.06
CA GLU A 345 -16.93 10.04 -8.80
C GLU A 345 -16.26 10.47 -7.48
N GLU A 346 -16.45 9.71 -6.40
CA GLU A 346 -15.86 10.06 -5.09
C GLU A 346 -14.34 9.79 -5.07
N SER A 347 -13.90 8.66 -5.62
CA SER A 347 -12.51 8.21 -5.50
C SER A 347 -11.55 8.82 -6.51
N ILE A 348 -12.06 9.30 -7.65
CA ILE A 348 -11.28 10.02 -8.66
C ILE A 348 -11.59 11.51 -8.59
N VAL A 349 -12.82 11.91 -8.94
CA VAL A 349 -13.14 13.33 -9.16
C VAL A 349 -13.04 14.14 -7.86
N ARG A 350 -13.68 13.69 -6.77
CA ARG A 350 -13.67 14.42 -5.49
C ARG A 350 -12.31 14.40 -4.82
N ARG A 351 -11.61 13.27 -4.90
CA ARG A 351 -10.25 13.12 -4.36
C ARG A 351 -9.25 14.03 -5.09
N GLU A 352 -9.19 13.98 -6.41
CA GLU A 352 -8.25 14.80 -7.21
C GLU A 352 -8.63 16.29 -7.20
N LEU A 353 -9.91 16.62 -6.99
CA LEU A 353 -10.31 18.01 -6.69
C LEU A 353 -9.70 18.53 -5.40
N SER A 354 -9.54 17.68 -4.39
CA SER A 354 -8.94 18.07 -3.11
C SER A 354 -7.45 18.38 -3.29
N ASP A 355 -6.74 17.56 -4.08
CA ASP A 355 -5.35 17.85 -4.46
C ASP A 355 -5.24 19.11 -5.32
N ASN A 356 -6.15 19.33 -6.27
CA ASN A 356 -6.24 20.57 -7.04
C ASN A 356 -6.40 21.80 -6.13
N PHE A 357 -7.30 21.72 -5.14
CA PHE A 357 -7.52 22.80 -4.19
C PHE A 357 -6.25 23.10 -3.38
N CYS A 358 -5.64 22.10 -2.76
CA CYS A 358 -4.43 22.28 -1.97
C CYS A 358 -3.22 22.73 -2.80
N PHE A 359 -3.12 22.28 -4.06
CA PHE A 359 -2.02 22.64 -4.95
C PHE A 359 -2.06 24.11 -5.38
N TYR A 360 -3.24 24.61 -5.75
CA TYR A 360 -3.41 25.96 -6.27
C TYR A 360 -3.74 27.01 -5.20
N ASN A 361 -4.21 26.59 -4.02
CA ASN A 361 -4.60 27.50 -2.95
C ASN A 361 -3.62 27.42 -1.77
N PRO A 362 -2.68 28.37 -1.60
CA PRO A 362 -1.76 28.36 -0.47
C PRO A 362 -2.47 28.56 0.89
N ASN A 363 -3.74 28.97 0.89
CA ASN A 363 -4.57 29.16 2.06
C ASN A 363 -5.60 28.03 2.25
N TYR A 364 -5.30 26.82 1.78
CA TYR A 364 -6.23 25.67 1.81
C TYR A 364 -6.71 25.29 3.23
N ASP A 365 -6.04 25.76 4.28
CA ASP A 365 -6.26 25.44 5.69
C ASP A 365 -6.81 26.61 6.51
N ASN A 366 -7.24 27.70 5.88
CA ASN A 366 -7.80 28.85 6.59
C ASN A 366 -8.89 29.59 5.76
N LEU A 367 -9.62 30.49 6.42
CA LEU A 367 -10.76 31.18 5.81
C LEU A 367 -10.39 31.97 4.55
N ASN A 368 -9.14 32.44 4.39
CA ASN A 368 -8.73 33.16 3.18
C ASN A 368 -8.73 32.27 1.92
N GLY A 369 -8.69 30.94 2.09
CA GLY A 369 -8.81 29.99 0.99
C GLY A 369 -10.24 29.74 0.54
N ALA A 370 -11.25 30.20 1.29
CA ALA A 370 -12.66 30.01 0.94
C ALA A 370 -13.09 30.94 -0.22
N ALA A 371 -14.18 30.56 -0.90
CA ALA A 371 -14.76 31.38 -1.96
C ALA A 371 -15.16 32.78 -1.44
N GLY A 372 -15.04 33.81 -2.28
CA GLY A 372 -15.33 35.20 -1.89
C GLY A 372 -16.71 35.38 -1.25
N TRP A 373 -17.76 34.88 -1.90
CA TRP A 373 -19.14 34.92 -1.39
C TRP A 373 -19.30 34.23 -0.03
N ALA A 374 -18.54 33.15 0.24
CA ALA A 374 -18.62 32.43 1.50
C ALA A 374 -17.94 33.23 2.62
N ARG A 375 -16.79 33.86 2.34
CA ARG A 375 -16.12 34.76 3.28
C ARG A 375 -16.99 35.98 3.61
N GLU A 376 -17.57 36.61 2.59
CA GLU A 376 -18.47 37.75 2.75
C GLU A 376 -19.71 37.38 3.59
N SER A 377 -20.30 36.22 3.34
CA SER A 377 -21.43 35.72 4.13
C SER A 377 -21.03 35.45 5.58
N LEU A 378 -19.88 34.82 5.83
CA LEU A 378 -19.39 34.55 7.19
C LEU A 378 -19.09 35.86 7.95
N GLU A 379 -18.52 36.86 7.28
CA GLU A 379 -18.23 38.17 7.87
C GLU A 379 -19.52 38.91 8.25
N LEU A 380 -20.54 38.88 7.38
CA LEU A 380 -21.84 39.50 7.65
C LEU A 380 -22.49 38.95 8.92
N HIS A 381 -22.34 37.66 9.18
CA HIS A 381 -22.91 36.95 10.34
C HIS A 381 -21.92 36.81 11.50
N ALA A 382 -20.75 37.47 11.44
CA ALA A 382 -19.70 37.31 12.45
C ALA A 382 -20.15 37.78 13.85
N ALA A 383 -21.06 38.75 13.95
CA ALA A 383 -21.57 39.29 15.21
C ALA A 383 -22.84 38.58 15.73
N ASP A 384 -23.38 37.60 14.99
CA ASP A 384 -24.60 36.91 15.38
C ASP A 384 -24.37 36.12 16.67
N LYS A 385 -25.33 36.17 17.61
CA LYS A 385 -25.23 35.40 18.85
C LYS A 385 -25.33 33.91 18.52
N ARG A 386 -24.30 33.14 18.88
CA ARG A 386 -24.32 31.67 18.79
C ARG A 386 -25.23 31.10 19.87
N GLU A 387 -26.06 30.13 19.52
CA GLU A 387 -26.91 29.42 20.46
C GLU A 387 -26.08 28.60 21.47
N HIS A 388 -25.04 27.93 20.96
CA HIS A 388 -24.09 27.15 21.73
C HIS A 388 -22.65 27.53 21.36
N VAL A 389 -21.77 27.55 22.36
CA VAL A 389 -20.32 27.76 22.19
C VAL A 389 -19.61 26.70 23.02
N TYR A 390 -18.69 25.97 22.37
CA TYR A 390 -17.94 24.89 22.98
C TYR A 390 -16.45 25.21 22.99
N THR A 391 -15.75 24.79 24.04
CA THR A 391 -14.29 24.74 24.00
C THR A 391 -13.81 23.57 23.14
N LEU A 392 -12.58 23.64 22.63
CA LEU A 392 -11.96 22.53 21.89
C LEU A 392 -12.02 21.23 22.71
N LYS A 393 -11.79 21.29 24.02
CA LYS A 393 -11.85 20.12 24.90
C LYS A 393 -13.26 19.51 24.94
N GLN A 394 -14.31 20.32 25.03
CA GLN A 394 -15.68 19.82 25.01
C GLN A 394 -16.02 19.13 23.69
N LEU A 395 -15.56 19.70 22.57
CA LEU A 395 -15.69 19.08 21.25
C LEU A 395 -14.91 17.76 21.19
N GLU A 396 -13.63 17.75 21.56
CA GLU A 396 -12.77 16.56 21.56
C GLU A 396 -13.36 15.41 22.39
N GLU A 397 -13.90 15.72 23.57
CA GLU A 397 -14.50 14.76 24.51
C GLU A 397 -15.96 14.38 24.20
N ALA A 398 -16.52 14.87 23.08
CA ALA A 398 -17.91 14.62 22.67
C ALA A 398 -18.95 15.06 23.72
N GLN A 399 -18.80 16.30 24.22
CA GLN A 399 -19.63 16.92 25.25
C GLN A 399 -20.43 18.11 24.70
N THR A 400 -21.09 17.92 23.57
CA THR A 400 -22.07 18.88 23.03
C THR A 400 -23.48 18.57 23.50
N HIS A 401 -24.42 19.46 23.21
CA HIS A 401 -25.84 19.25 23.47
C HIS A 401 -26.47 18.23 22.52
N GLU A 402 -25.82 17.88 21.40
CA GLU A 402 -26.36 16.97 20.39
C GLU A 402 -25.76 15.57 20.45
N ASP A 403 -26.61 14.57 20.67
CA ASP A 403 -26.18 13.18 20.71
C ASP A 403 -25.62 12.67 19.38
N ILE A 404 -26.12 13.17 18.26
CA ILE A 404 -25.69 12.78 16.91
C ILE A 404 -24.28 13.29 16.63
N TRP A 405 -23.99 14.55 16.94
CA TRP A 405 -22.64 15.12 16.83
C TRP A 405 -21.66 14.36 17.73
N ASN A 406 -22.06 14.14 18.99
CA ASN A 406 -21.25 13.41 19.95
C ASN A 406 -20.98 11.95 19.50
N ALA A 407 -21.94 11.29 18.83
CA ALA A 407 -21.75 9.96 18.27
C ALA A 407 -20.73 9.95 17.13
N ALA A 408 -20.77 10.93 16.24
CA ALA A 408 -19.78 11.09 15.16
C ALA A 408 -18.37 11.29 15.72
N GLN A 409 -18.21 12.20 16.69
CA GLN A 409 -16.93 12.44 17.36
C GLN A 409 -16.39 11.18 18.05
N ARG A 410 -17.24 10.47 18.79
CA ARG A 410 -16.86 9.19 19.42
C ARG A 410 -16.46 8.13 18.40
N GLN A 411 -17.10 8.09 17.22
CA GLN A 411 -16.70 7.19 16.15
C GLN A 411 -15.27 7.54 15.69
N MET A 412 -14.96 8.81 15.43
CA MET A 412 -13.61 9.23 15.06
C MET A 412 -12.58 8.81 16.11
N ALA A 413 -12.82 9.11 17.38
CA ALA A 413 -11.89 8.82 18.46
C ALA A 413 -11.63 7.32 18.66
N ARG A 414 -12.65 6.47 18.44
CA ARG A 414 -12.54 5.01 18.65
C ARG A 414 -11.97 4.27 17.45
N THR A 415 -12.41 4.64 16.25
CA THR A 415 -12.09 3.87 15.03
C THR A 415 -11.01 4.51 14.18
N GLY A 416 -10.63 5.77 14.45
CA GLY A 416 -9.76 6.55 13.57
C GLY A 416 -10.40 6.86 12.20
N LYS A 417 -11.70 6.60 12.03
CA LYS A 417 -12.44 6.84 10.78
C LYS A 417 -13.91 7.15 11.07
N MET A 418 -14.25 8.43 10.99
CA MET A 418 -15.65 8.88 10.97
C MET A 418 -16.31 8.56 9.62
N HIS A 419 -17.59 8.18 9.64
CA HIS A 419 -18.41 7.94 8.44
C HIS A 419 -18.48 9.22 7.58
N GLY A 420 -18.27 9.09 6.26
CA GLY A 420 -18.19 10.23 5.33
C GLY A 420 -19.34 11.23 5.42
N PHE A 421 -20.59 10.76 5.51
CA PHE A 421 -21.74 11.66 5.70
C PHE A 421 -21.69 12.42 7.02
N MET A 422 -21.30 11.73 8.11
CA MET A 422 -21.20 12.33 9.43
C MET A 422 -20.07 13.35 9.52
N ARG A 423 -19.02 13.25 8.69
CA ARG A 423 -17.96 14.27 8.62
C ARG A 423 -18.49 15.62 8.16
N MET A 424 -19.42 15.63 7.20
CA MET A 424 -20.03 16.87 6.73
C MET A 424 -20.88 17.51 7.84
N TYR A 425 -21.73 16.70 8.48
CA TYR A 425 -22.54 17.13 9.62
C TYR A 425 -21.67 17.69 10.76
N TRP A 426 -20.68 16.90 11.19
CA TRP A 426 -19.75 17.25 12.27
C TRP A 426 -19.05 18.58 12.02
N ALA A 427 -18.52 18.81 10.81
CA ALA A 427 -17.80 20.04 10.47
C ALA A 427 -18.69 21.28 10.28
N GLN A 428 -19.97 21.08 9.92
CA GLN A 428 -20.93 22.18 9.76
C GLN A 428 -21.42 22.70 11.11
N GLU A 429 -21.72 21.81 12.05
CA GLU A 429 -22.10 22.20 13.41
C GLU A 429 -20.93 22.84 14.19
N ASP A 430 -19.68 22.48 13.85
CA ASP A 430 -18.47 23.08 14.44
C ASP A 430 -18.10 24.47 13.89
N SER A 431 -18.72 24.90 12.78
CA SER A 431 -18.18 26.00 11.95
C SER A 431 -18.20 27.42 12.53
N PRO A 432 -18.68 27.70 13.76
CA PRO A 432 -18.34 28.98 14.37
C PRO A 432 -17.89 28.93 15.85
N ALA A 433 -17.29 27.83 16.34
CA ALA A 433 -16.82 27.74 17.74
C ALA A 433 -15.33 28.08 17.97
N LEU A 434 -14.49 28.13 16.93
CA LEU A 434 -13.05 28.43 17.06
C LEU A 434 -12.74 29.92 16.81
N ILE A 435 -13.36 30.82 17.58
CA ILE A 435 -12.86 32.20 17.74
C ILE A 435 -12.73 32.48 19.24
N ALA A 436 -11.64 31.98 19.81
CA ALA A 436 -10.99 32.55 20.98
C ALA A 436 -9.52 32.12 20.93
N SER A 437 -8.73 32.88 20.17
CA SER A 437 -7.28 32.94 20.38
C SER A 437 -7.04 33.76 21.65
N ASP A 438 -6.56 33.11 22.70
CA ASP A 438 -5.70 33.78 23.70
C ASP A 438 -4.24 33.66 23.24
#